data_AF-A0A5J5AXH1-F1
#
_entry.id   AF-A0A5J5AXH1-F1
#
_cell.length_a   1.000
_cell.length_b   1.000
_cell.length_c   1.000
_cell.angle_alpha   90.00
_cell.angle_beta   90.00
_cell.angle_gamma   90.00
#
_symmetry.space_group_name_H-M   'P 1'
#
loop_
_entity.id
_entity.type
_entity.pdbx_description
1 polymer ?
#
loop_
_entity_poly.entity_id
_entity_poly.type
_entity_poly.pdbx_seq_one_letter_code
_entity_poly.pdbx_strand_id
1 'polypeptide(L)'
;MGKVLIAGKEEPEATLSPAMDAAIRVFKRVNGLPGSEGDDTAPGAAGVAFCSIRLLVASTQAINLIGKQGLLVKSIQESTGASVRVLSEL
;
A
#
# COMPACT_ATOMS: atom_id res chain seq x y z
N MET A 1 -16.80 7.43 -11.30
CA MET A 1 -15.57 7.06 -10.57
C MET A 1 -15.17 5.67 -11.03
N GLY A 2 -14.10 5.53 -11.82
CA GLY A 2 -13.70 4.24 -12.39
C GLY A 2 -13.05 3.35 -11.33
N LYS A 3 -13.35 2.05 -11.36
CA LYS A 3 -12.65 1.04 -10.54
C LYS A 3 -11.56 0.40 -11.39
N VAL A 4 -10.35 0.25 -10.85
CA VAL A 4 -9.23 -0.45 -11.48
C VAL A 4 -8.91 -1.69 -10.64
N LEU A 5 -8.80 -2.85 -11.28
CA LEU A 5 -8.34 -4.08 -10.65
C LEU A 5 -6.87 -4.31 -11.02
N ILE A 6 -6.02 -4.50 -10.01
CA ILE A 6 -4.62 -4.92 -10.18
C ILE A 6 -4.52 -6.37 -9.69
N ALA A 7 -4.10 -7.28 -10.56
CA ALA A 7 -3.92 -8.69 -10.24
C ALA A 7 -2.67 -9.22 -10.96
N GLY A 8 -2.00 -10.19 -10.34
CA GLY A 8 -0.82 -10.87 -10.89
C GLY A 8 -0.70 -12.26 -10.29
N LYS A 9 0.01 -13.16 -10.97
CA LYS A 9 0.32 -14.48 -10.42
C LYS A 9 1.27 -14.30 -9.24
N GLU A 10 0.97 -14.95 -8.12
CA GLU A 10 1.80 -14.84 -6.91
C GLU A 10 3.14 -15.55 -7.12
N GLU A 11 4.22 -14.89 -6.67
CA GLU A 11 5.59 -15.38 -6.71
C GLU A 11 6.15 -15.35 -5.28
N PRO A 12 6.09 -16.45 -4.52
CA PRO A 12 6.43 -16.46 -3.09
C PRO A 12 7.88 -16.08 -2.78
N GLU A 13 8.78 -16.30 -3.74
CA GLU A 13 10.21 -15.96 -3.62
C GLU A 13 10.49 -14.47 -3.89
N ALA A 14 9.52 -13.71 -4.39
CA ALA A 14 9.67 -12.29 -4.65
C ALA A 14 9.54 -11.47 -3.36
N THR A 15 10.41 -10.47 -3.19
CA THR A 15 10.36 -9.55 -2.04
C THR A 15 9.03 -8.80 -1.95
N LEU A 16 8.40 -8.53 -3.10
CA LEU A 16 7.08 -7.92 -3.23
C LEU A 16 6.28 -8.74 -4.23
N SER A 17 5.00 -8.96 -3.95
CA SER A 17 4.15 -9.62 -4.93
C SER A 17 3.97 -8.74 -6.18
N PRO A 18 3.80 -9.33 -7.38
CA PRO A 18 3.62 -8.57 -8.61
C PRO A 18 2.44 -7.57 -8.53
N ALA A 19 1.37 -7.94 -7.83
CA ALA A 19 0.23 -7.04 -7.62
C ALA A 19 0.57 -5.86 -6.70
N MET A 20 1.35 -6.08 -5.64
CA MET A 20 1.81 -5.02 -4.74
C MET A 20 2.77 -4.07 -5.45
N ASP A 21 3.74 -4.58 -6.21
CA ASP A 21 4.68 -3.74 -6.97
C ASP A 21 3.93 -2.87 -8.01
N ALA A 22 3.00 -3.44 -8.77
CA ALA A 22 2.16 -2.69 -9.70
C ALA A 22 1.32 -1.61 -8.98
N ALA A 23 0.75 -1.91 -7.81
CA ALA A 23 0.01 -0.92 -7.02
C ALA A 23 0.91 0.24 -6.54
N ILE A 24 2.13 -0.06 -6.09
CA ILE A 24 3.13 0.94 -5.68
C ILE A 24 3.53 1.83 -6.88
N ARG A 25 3.74 1.24 -8.07
CA ARG A 25 4.06 2.00 -9.28
C ARG A 25 2.94 2.94 -9.70
N VAL A 26 1.69 2.45 -9.71
CA VAL A 26 0.51 3.28 -9.99
C VAL A 26 0.39 4.41 -8.96
N PHE A 27 0.56 4.09 -7.68
CA PHE A 27 0.56 5.07 -6.59
C PHE A 27 1.60 6.17 -6.83
N LYS A 28 2.87 5.80 -7.08
CA LYS A 28 3.94 6.77 -7.34
C LYS A 28 3.60 7.65 -8.55
N ARG A 29 3.14 7.03 -9.64
CA ARG A 29 2.79 7.73 -10.88
C ARG A 29 1.64 8.72 -10.73
N VAL A 30 0.61 8.37 -9.96
CA VAL A 30 -0.56 9.22 -9.69
C VAL A 30 -0.18 10.38 -8.77
N ASN A 31 0.73 10.15 -7.81
CA ASN A 31 1.15 11.15 -6.84
C ASN A 31 2.39 11.95 -7.27
N GLY A 32 2.93 11.71 -8.48
CA GLY A 32 4.14 12.40 -8.96
C GLY A 32 5.39 12.11 -8.10
N LEU A 33 5.41 10.96 -7.40
CA LEU A 33 6.58 10.55 -6.63
C LEU A 33 7.65 9.96 -7.56
N PRO A 34 8.94 10.25 -7.33
CA PRO A 34 10.01 9.70 -8.16
C PRO A 34 9.98 8.17 -8.13
N GLY A 35 10.04 7.57 -9.31
CA GLY A 35 10.37 6.14 -9.45
C GLY A 35 11.81 5.92 -9.05
N SER A 36 12.13 4.76 -8.48
CA SER A 36 13.51 4.44 -8.04
C SER A 36 14.48 4.19 -9.21
N GLU A 37 14.10 4.54 -10.43
CA GLU A 37 14.90 4.32 -11.64
C GLU A 37 14.98 5.62 -12.43
N GLY A 38 16.03 6.40 -12.12
CA GLY A 38 16.76 7.28 -13.03
C GLY A 38 15.97 8.17 -14.00
N ASP A 39 15.13 9.08 -13.50
CA ASP A 39 14.75 10.26 -14.29
C ASP A 39 14.66 11.49 -13.37
N ASP A 40 15.78 12.21 -13.31
CA ASP A 40 15.91 13.54 -12.74
C ASP A 40 15.20 14.54 -13.66
N THR A 41 13.89 14.72 -13.55
CA THR A 41 13.29 16.00 -13.99
C THR A 41 12.06 16.40 -13.19
N ALA A 42 12.26 17.51 -12.46
CA ALA A 42 11.32 18.50 -11.94
C ALA A 42 10.73 18.32 -10.53
N PRO A 43 11.00 19.31 -9.62
CA PRO A 43 10.34 19.43 -8.32
C PRO A 43 9.00 20.16 -8.50
N GLY A 44 7.89 19.60 -8.05
CA GLY A 44 6.62 20.30 -8.20
C GLY A 44 5.39 19.57 -7.70
N ALA A 45 5.25 19.50 -6.38
CA ALA A 45 4.00 19.71 -5.61
C ALA A 45 4.07 18.89 -4.32
N ALA A 46 4.67 19.49 -3.29
CA ALA A 46 4.47 19.10 -1.90
C ALA A 46 3.04 19.44 -1.45
N GLY A 47 2.03 18.87 -2.12
CA GLY A 47 0.71 18.72 -1.55
C GLY A 47 0.70 17.37 -0.85
N VAL A 48 0.40 17.35 0.45
CA VAL A 48 0.18 16.11 1.20
C VAL A 48 -1.03 15.41 0.57
N ALA A 49 -0.80 14.64 -0.49
CA ALA A 49 -1.82 13.85 -1.13
C ALA A 49 -2.18 12.76 -0.12
N PHE A 50 -3.30 12.92 0.57
CA PHE A 50 -3.88 11.90 1.45
C PHE A 50 -4.21 10.68 0.59
N CYS A 51 -3.27 9.75 0.51
CA CYS A 51 -3.38 8.59 -0.32
C CYS A 51 -3.53 7.37 0.59
N SER A 52 -4.75 6.82 0.65
CA SER A 52 -5.08 5.68 1.50
C SER A 52 -5.04 4.39 0.69
N ILE A 53 -4.18 3.45 1.08
CA ILE A 53 -4.25 2.07 0.60
C ILE A 53 -5.28 1.33 1.46
N ARG A 54 -6.26 0.69 0.81
CA ARG A 54 -7.25 -0.16 1.47
C ARG A 54 -6.99 -1.60 1.08
N LEU A 55 -6.41 -2.37 2.00
CA LEU A 55 -6.22 -3.80 1.85
C LEU A 55 -7.50 -4.53 2.25
N LEU A 56 -8.07 -5.29 1.32
CA LEU A 56 -9.16 -6.20 1.63
C LEU A 56 -8.55 -7.53 2.05
N VAL A 57 -8.83 -7.95 3.28
CA VAL A 57 -8.31 -9.18 3.87
C VAL A 57 -9.49 -10.01 4.33
N ALA A 58 -9.42 -11.33 4.16
CA ALA A 58 -10.42 -12.22 4.75
C ALA A 58 -10.48 -12.00 6.27
N SER A 59 -11.68 -11.94 6.84
CA SER A 59 -11.86 -11.66 8.28
C SER A 59 -11.07 -12.61 9.18
N THR A 60 -10.92 -13.87 8.77
CA THR A 60 -10.11 -14.88 9.46
C THR A 60 -8.61 -14.57 9.48
N GLN A 61 -8.10 -13.80 8.53
CA GLN A 61 -6.68 -13.44 8.42
C GLN A 61 -6.38 -12.06 9.04
N ALA A 62 -7.41 -11.23 9.29
CA ALA A 62 -7.23 -9.91 9.90
C ALA A 62 -6.56 -9.98 11.28
N ILE A 63 -6.83 -11.02 12.07
CA ILE A 63 -6.22 -11.23 13.39
C ILE A 63 -4.69 -11.34 13.30
N ASN A 64 -4.19 -12.04 12.27
CA ASN A 64 -2.75 -12.17 12.04
C ASN A 64 -2.11 -10.84 11.66
N LEU A 65 -2.82 -9.99 10.90
CA LEU A 65 -2.35 -8.66 10.52
C LEU A 65 -2.35 -7.67 11.70
N ILE A 66 -3.35 -7.74 12.58
CA ILE A 66 -3.40 -6.92 13.81
C ILE A 66 -2.21 -7.29 14.72
N GLY A 67 -1.94 -8.59 14.86
CA GLY A 67 -0.91 -9.13 15.74
C GLY A 67 -1.30 -9.06 17.21
N LYS A 68 -0.46 -9.65 18.07
CA LYS A 68 -0.70 -9.71 19.51
C LYS A 68 -0.79 -8.28 20.09
N GLN A 69 -1.90 -7.97 20.76
CA GLN A 69 -2.19 -6.64 21.34
C GLN A 69 -2.14 -5.48 20.32
N GLY A 70 -2.25 -5.76 19.01
CA GLY A 70 -2.13 -4.73 17.97
C GLY A 70 -0.70 -4.26 17.70
N LEU A 71 0.33 -4.95 18.22
CA LEU A 71 1.72 -4.52 18.06
C LEU A 71 2.16 -4.50 16.59
N LEU A 72 1.78 -5.50 15.79
CA LEU A 72 2.19 -5.59 14.39
C LEU A 72 1.62 -4.43 13.58
N VAL A 73 0.31 -4.18 13.69
CA VAL A 73 -0.33 -3.06 12.98
C VAL A 73 0.20 -1.71 13.45
N LYS A 74 0.53 -1.57 14.74
CA LYS A 74 1.13 -0.35 15.27
C LYS A 74 2.53 -0.11 14.69
N SER A 75 3.37 -1.14 14.62
CA SER A 75 4.67 -1.05 13.96
C SER A 75 4.57 -0.69 12.48
N ILE A 76 3.54 -1.17 11.76
CA ILE A 76 3.27 -0.75 10.38
C ILE A 76 2.91 0.75 10.33
N GLN A 77 2.01 1.22 11.19
CA GLN A 77 1.65 2.64 11.26
C GLN A 77 2.87 3.52 11.57
N GLU A 78 3.69 3.14 12.54
CA GLU A 78 4.89 3.90 12.97
C GLU A 78 5.98 3.92 11.88
N SER A 79 6.23 2.79 11.22
CA SER A 79 7.27 2.69 10.17
C SER A 79 6.87 3.34 8.85
N THR A 80 5.58 3.40 8.52
CA THR A 80 5.10 3.90 7.22
C THR A 80 4.42 5.27 7.29
N GLY A 81 4.01 5.72 8.49
CA GLY A 81 3.15 6.89 8.65
C GLY A 81 1.70 6.69 8.13
N ALA A 82 1.33 5.48 7.72
CA ALA A 82 0.01 5.19 7.19
C ALA A 82 -1.06 5.10 8.29
N SER A 83 -2.29 5.51 7.97
CA SER A 83 -3.45 5.23 8.83
C SER A 83 -4.00 3.83 8.50
N VAL A 84 -4.03 2.93 9.50
CA VAL A 84 -4.60 1.59 9.33
C VAL A 84 -5.95 1.51 10.05
N ARG A 85 -6.97 1.06 9.34
CA ARG A 85 -8.30 0.75 9.88
C ARG A 85 -8.69 -0.67 9.51
N VAL A 86 -9.23 -1.40 10.48
CA VAL A 86 -9.87 -2.70 10.27
C VAL A 86 -11.36 -2.43 10.15
N LEU A 87 -11.96 -2.84 9.03
CA LEU A 87 -13.40 -2.75 8.80
C LEU A 87 -14.00 -4.13 9.06
N SER A 88 -15.01 -4.20 9.93
CA SER A 88 -15.65 -5.46 10.30
C SER A 88 -16.62 -5.97 9.22
N GLU A 89 -17.14 -5.07 8.36
CA GLU A 89 -18.04 -5.37 7.25
C GLU A 89 -17.78 -4.39 6.08
N LEU A 90 -18.02 -4.84 4.85
CA LEU A 90 -17.80 -4.11 3.58
C LEU A 90 -19.05 -3.34 3.15
#